data_AF-A0A9P5BW62-F1
#
_entry.id   AF-A0A9P5BW62-F1
#
_cell.length_a   1.000
_cell.length_b   1.000
_cell.length_c   1.000
_cell.angle_alpha   90.00
_cell.angle_beta   90.00
_cell.angle_gamma   90.00
#
_symmetry.space_group_name_H-M   'P 1'
#
loop_
_entity.id
_entity.type
_entity.pdbx_description
1 polymer ?
#
loop_
_entity_poly.entity_id
_entity_poly.type
_entity_poly.pdbx_seq_one_letter_code
_entity_poly.pdbx_strand_id
1 'polypeptide(L)'
;MVVTDWSLLPQADEDALHNVSRLLAVEARPYQQVAGRLLKDNFFDFARPKQLPSPPPDASAAEEEAAAKVAERQQQAQKIESWRDNIMNELSMLDYAILRFEFTTNSNHTERARYAIEKDGITAKQQHVRETIEDLRVKLVDAKETLAVRKTYDELTEKITSSKMLKPRDEQKQAHERLDEEIADLEREVQSAKNTWEERRIQFGRIEEEAREMLRMIKDEKEEAERKEGMMKDGDEDGEGEGSTSRGDASHVGTPRPDGGMTPIHVSQGGEGSQSLKVPPHDRLKPLSREASVAPSPARSSGHEDTPMADPGAQTGDAQAEDSDGIDEGEDLEEGEEDGEASPDKMDES
;
A
#
# COMPACT_ATOMS: atom_id res chain seq x y z
N MET A 1 -2.50 49.07 27.58
CA MET A 1 -2.83 47.77 26.98
C MET A 1 -2.01 46.72 27.71
N VAL A 2 -2.66 45.89 28.52
CA VAL A 2 -1.99 44.76 29.17
C VAL A 2 -1.90 43.68 28.10
N VAL A 3 -0.70 43.38 27.63
CA VAL A 3 -0.47 42.30 26.67
C VAL A 3 -0.62 41.01 27.46
N THR A 4 -1.80 40.38 27.40
CA THR A 4 -1.99 39.01 27.89
C THR A 4 -1.57 38.06 26.78
N ASP A 5 -0.26 37.93 26.61
CA ASP A 5 0.32 36.88 25.79
C ASP A 5 0.25 35.58 26.61
N TRP A 6 -0.57 34.62 26.17
CA TRP A 6 -0.69 33.29 26.81
C TRP A 6 0.42 32.34 26.35
N SER A 7 1.57 32.87 25.96
CA SER A 7 2.74 32.09 25.59
C SER A 7 3.30 31.36 26.80
N LEU A 8 3.68 30.09 26.64
CA LEU A 8 4.43 29.33 27.64
C LEU A 8 5.62 30.15 28.12
N LEU A 9 5.74 30.28 29.44
CA LEU A 9 6.82 31.03 30.07
C LEU A 9 8.16 30.36 29.68
N PRO A 10 9.24 31.11 29.48
CA PRO A 10 10.56 30.51 29.36
C PRO A 10 10.82 29.60 30.56
N GLN A 11 11.35 28.39 30.31
CA GLN A 11 11.57 27.36 31.35
C GLN A 11 12.27 27.92 32.60
N ALA A 12 13.22 28.84 32.42
CA ALA A 12 13.95 29.46 33.53
C ALA A 12 13.05 30.31 34.44
N ASP A 13 12.10 31.03 33.87
CA ASP A 13 11.16 31.89 34.62
C ASP A 13 10.09 31.02 35.30
N GLU A 14 9.66 29.93 34.65
CA GLU A 14 8.73 28.94 35.22
C GLU A 14 9.39 28.22 36.41
N ASP A 15 10.62 27.75 36.24
CA ASP A 15 11.40 27.13 37.30
C ASP A 15 11.63 28.10 38.47
N ALA A 16 11.87 29.38 38.22
CA ALA A 16 12.02 30.39 39.28
C ALA A 16 10.73 30.59 40.08
N LEU A 17 9.59 30.67 39.40
CA LEU A 17 8.27 30.78 40.04
C LEU A 17 7.95 29.55 40.88
N HIS A 18 8.09 28.35 40.32
CA HIS A 18 7.69 27.12 41.01
C HIS A 18 8.68 26.72 42.10
N ASN A 19 9.99 26.73 41.82
CA ASN A 19 11.00 26.25 42.76
C ASN A 19 11.32 27.27 43.85
N VAL A 20 11.59 28.53 43.49
CA VAL A 20 12.09 29.54 44.44
C VAL A 20 10.96 30.18 45.23
N SER A 21 9.87 30.57 44.57
CA SER A 21 8.81 31.33 45.24
C SER A 21 7.81 30.48 46.02
N ARG A 22 7.52 29.26 45.54
CA ARG A 22 6.48 28.39 46.12
C ARG A 22 7.04 27.23 46.93
N LEU A 23 7.87 26.38 46.32
CA LEU A 23 8.37 25.17 46.97
C LEU A 23 9.39 25.49 48.07
N LEU A 24 10.43 26.28 47.76
CA LEU A 24 11.47 26.63 48.73
C LEU A 24 10.91 27.43 49.92
N ALA A 25 9.94 28.32 49.69
CA ALA A 25 9.32 29.10 50.76
C ALA A 25 8.53 28.22 51.74
N VAL A 26 7.84 27.18 51.25
CA VAL A 26 7.11 26.22 52.08
C VAL A 26 8.07 25.30 52.82
N GLU A 27 9.14 24.86 52.16
CA GLU A 27 10.15 23.96 52.75
C GLU A 27 11.08 24.66 53.73
N ALA A 28 11.42 25.94 53.52
CA ALA A 28 12.27 26.71 54.41
C ALA A 28 11.55 27.17 55.69
N ARG A 29 10.22 27.19 55.70
CA ARG A 29 9.41 27.74 56.81
C ARG A 29 9.66 27.06 58.15
N PRO A 30 9.69 25.72 58.26
CA PRO A 30 10.01 25.03 59.51
C PRO A 30 11.42 25.37 60.02
N TYR A 31 12.42 25.42 59.12
CA TYR A 31 13.79 25.80 59.48
C TYR A 31 13.87 27.24 59.97
N GLN A 32 13.19 28.18 59.30
CA GLN A 32 13.14 29.58 59.70
C GLN A 32 12.41 29.78 61.03
N GLN A 33 11.36 29.01 61.30
CA GLN A 33 10.62 29.07 62.56
C GLN A 33 11.48 28.57 63.73
N VAL A 34 12.14 27.42 63.57
CA VAL A 34 13.01 26.83 64.59
C VAL A 34 14.24 27.71 64.81
N ALA A 35 14.94 28.12 63.75
CA ALA A 35 16.10 29.00 63.85
C ALA A 35 15.72 30.35 64.45
N GLY A 36 14.62 30.94 64.00
CA GLY A 36 14.11 32.21 64.50
C GLY A 36 13.60 32.17 65.93
N ARG A 37 13.43 31.00 66.56
CA ARG A 37 13.06 30.86 67.97
C ARG A 37 14.25 30.46 68.83
N LEU A 38 15.03 29.47 68.42
CA LEU A 38 16.23 29.01 69.13
C LEU A 38 17.34 30.08 69.21
N LEU A 39 17.45 30.93 68.18
CA LEU A 39 18.49 31.97 68.11
C LEU A 39 18.03 33.31 68.70
N LYS A 40 16.84 33.39 69.32
CA LYS A 40 16.41 34.63 69.99
C LYS A 40 17.23 34.88 71.25
N ASP A 41 17.67 36.12 71.41
CA ASP A 41 18.20 36.60 72.67
C ASP A 41 17.18 36.32 73.79
N ASN A 42 17.64 35.78 74.92
CA ASN A 42 16.84 35.38 76.08
C ASN A 42 15.98 34.11 75.92
N PHE A 43 16.16 33.32 74.85
CA PHE A 43 15.44 32.05 74.69
C PHE A 43 15.65 31.07 75.86
N PHE A 44 16.87 31.03 76.40
CA PHE A 44 17.25 30.16 77.51
C PHE A 44 16.96 30.73 78.90
N ASP A 45 16.45 31.97 79.00
CA ASP A 45 16.15 32.59 80.30
C ASP A 45 15.02 31.87 81.03
N PHE A 46 14.10 31.26 80.27
CA PHE A 46 13.02 30.44 80.80
C PHE A 46 13.49 29.04 81.21
N ALA A 47 14.66 28.59 80.77
CA ALA A 47 15.18 27.26 81.09
C ALA A 47 15.80 27.18 82.50
N ARG A 48 16.14 28.33 83.11
CA ARG A 48 16.78 28.39 84.42
C ARG A 48 15.80 28.88 85.49
N PRO A 49 15.56 28.11 86.57
CA PRO A 49 14.82 28.60 87.73
C PRO A 49 15.51 29.85 88.29
N LYS A 50 14.75 30.91 88.60
CA LYS A 50 15.33 32.11 89.22
C LYS A 50 15.94 31.71 90.56
N GLN A 51 17.25 31.87 90.67
CA GLN A 51 17.98 31.59 91.90
C GLN A 51 17.55 32.61 92.96
N LEU A 52 17.20 32.13 94.15
CA LEU A 52 16.80 33.00 95.26
C LEU A 52 17.95 33.96 95.60
N PRO A 53 17.67 35.24 95.89
CA PRO A 53 18.68 36.14 96.40
C PRO A 53 19.20 35.62 97.75
N SER A 54 20.52 35.44 97.86
CA SER A 54 21.22 35.33 99.14
C SER A 54 21.51 36.74 99.64
N PRO A 55 21.20 37.14 100.90
CA PRO A 55 20.81 36.37 102.09
C PRO A 55 19.28 36.28 102.36
N PRO A 56 18.81 35.38 103.25
CA PRO A 56 17.39 35.17 103.51
C PRO A 56 16.70 36.41 104.15
N PRO A 57 15.48 36.77 103.74
CA PRO A 57 14.74 37.91 104.29
C PRO A 57 14.28 37.67 105.73
N ASP A 58 14.24 38.76 106.54
CA ASP A 58 13.87 38.76 107.95
C ASP A 58 12.44 38.25 108.22
N ALA A 59 12.28 37.53 109.33
CA ALA A 59 11.14 36.66 109.64
C ALA A 59 9.78 37.36 109.96
N SER A 60 9.66 38.68 109.84
CA SER A 60 8.46 39.41 110.28
C SER A 60 7.42 39.71 109.19
N ALA A 61 7.64 39.26 107.94
CA ALA A 61 6.69 39.34 106.81
C ALA A 61 6.37 37.96 106.19
N ALA A 62 6.54 36.89 106.98
CA ALA A 62 6.87 35.56 106.47
C ALA A 62 5.73 34.72 105.87
N GLU A 63 4.45 34.93 106.21
CA GLU A 63 3.38 34.02 105.75
C GLU A 63 2.76 34.43 104.40
N GLU A 64 2.44 35.72 104.21
CA GLU A 64 1.86 36.22 102.96
C GLU A 64 2.90 36.26 101.81
N GLU A 65 4.16 36.62 102.12
CA GLU A 65 5.26 36.52 101.17
C GLU A 65 5.65 35.07 100.85
N ALA A 66 5.49 34.12 101.77
CA ALA A 66 5.77 32.70 101.49
C ALA A 66 4.73 32.10 100.53
N ALA A 67 3.45 32.42 100.70
CA ALA A 67 2.40 32.02 99.77
C ALA A 67 2.62 32.61 98.36
N ALA A 68 2.99 33.90 98.28
CA ALA A 68 3.35 34.55 97.02
C ALA A 68 4.58 33.91 96.34
N LYS A 69 5.62 33.55 97.10
CA LYS A 69 6.83 32.87 96.60
C LYS A 69 6.55 31.44 96.11
N VAL A 70 5.60 30.72 96.72
CA VAL A 70 5.17 29.39 96.26
C VAL A 70 4.37 29.52 94.95
N ALA A 71 3.47 30.49 94.85
CA ALA A 71 2.73 30.78 93.62
C ALA A 71 3.67 31.18 92.46
N GLU A 72 4.69 32.02 92.72
CA GLU A 72 5.69 32.38 91.70
C GLU A 72 6.49 31.15 91.24
N ARG A 73 6.86 30.25 92.17
CA ARG A 73 7.56 29.00 91.84
C ARG A 73 6.72 28.08 90.96
N GLN A 74 5.43 27.95 91.24
CA GLN A 74 4.50 27.17 90.42
C GLN A 74 4.33 27.78 89.02
N GLN A 75 4.20 29.10 88.92
CA GLN A 75 4.15 29.79 87.63
C GLN A 75 5.46 29.64 86.83
N GLN A 76 6.61 29.65 87.49
CA GLN A 76 7.90 29.39 86.83
C GLN A 76 8.00 27.95 86.33
N ALA A 77 7.56 26.97 87.12
CA ALA A 77 7.53 25.56 86.70
C ALA A 77 6.63 25.35 85.47
N GLN A 78 5.44 25.95 85.44
CA GLN A 78 4.53 25.91 84.27
C GLN A 78 5.14 26.59 83.03
N LYS A 79 5.90 27.68 83.20
CA LYS A 79 6.63 28.34 82.12
C LYS A 79 7.76 27.46 81.56
N ILE A 80 8.48 26.74 82.43
CA ILE A 80 9.53 25.79 82.01
C ILE A 80 8.91 24.61 81.25
N GLU A 81 7.79 24.06 81.74
CA GLU A 81 7.09 22.94 81.11
C GLU A 81 6.57 23.32 79.72
N SER A 82 5.84 24.44 79.63
CA SER A 82 5.36 24.95 78.33
C SER A 82 6.49 25.31 77.37
N TRP A 83 7.63 25.84 77.86
CA TRP A 83 8.82 26.07 77.02
C TRP A 83 9.38 24.75 76.47
N ARG A 84 9.50 23.72 77.31
CA ARG A 84 9.97 22.40 76.89
C ARG A 84 9.04 21.76 75.85
N ASP A 85 7.74 21.83 76.07
CA ASP A 85 6.75 21.27 75.14
C ASP A 85 6.78 21.98 73.79
N ASN A 86 6.94 23.31 73.79
CA ASN A 86 7.11 24.08 72.56
C ASN A 86 8.36 23.67 71.78
N ILE A 87 9.50 23.45 72.44
CA ILE A 87 10.73 22.95 71.79
C ILE A 87 10.51 21.57 71.19
N MET A 88 9.91 20.66 71.95
CA MET A 88 9.68 19.29 71.46
C MET A 88 8.75 19.28 70.25
N ASN A 89 7.71 20.12 70.25
CA ASN A 89 6.82 20.29 69.11
C ASN A 89 7.53 20.91 67.89
N GLU A 90 8.43 21.85 68.10
CA GLU A 90 9.21 22.45 67.02
C GLU A 90 10.21 21.47 66.40
N LEU A 91 10.90 20.68 67.22
CA LEU A 91 11.81 19.65 66.76
C LEU A 91 11.08 18.53 66.02
N SER A 92 9.88 18.13 66.46
CA SER A 92 9.08 17.12 65.76
C SER A 92 8.55 17.64 64.41
N MET A 93 8.14 18.91 64.34
CA MET A 93 7.76 19.55 63.07
C MET A 93 8.93 19.66 62.10
N LEU A 94 10.15 19.92 62.60
CA LEU A 94 11.36 19.94 61.80
C LEU A 94 11.70 18.54 61.26
N ASP A 95 11.64 17.51 62.11
CA ASP A 95 11.89 16.12 61.73
C ASP A 95 10.93 15.66 60.63
N TYR A 96 9.63 15.97 60.76
CA TYR A 96 8.64 15.72 59.72
C TYR A 96 8.96 16.45 58.41
N ALA A 97 9.42 17.70 58.49
CA ALA A 97 9.78 18.47 57.30
C ALA A 97 11.01 17.89 56.57
N ILE A 98 12.03 17.44 57.32
CA ILE A 98 13.21 16.76 56.78
C ILE A 98 12.80 15.46 56.10
N LEU A 99 12.03 14.63 56.78
CA LEU A 99 11.56 13.34 56.25
C LEU A 99 10.76 13.52 54.95
N ARG A 100 9.86 14.51 54.91
CA ARG A 100 9.10 14.84 53.70
C ARG A 100 10.03 15.26 52.56
N PHE A 101 11.03 16.10 52.84
CA PHE A 101 11.99 16.55 51.85
C PHE A 101 12.78 15.38 51.25
N GLU A 102 13.24 14.45 52.09
CA GLU A 102 13.96 13.24 51.63
C GLU A 102 13.06 12.38 50.73
N PHE A 103 11.82 12.12 51.14
CA PHE A 103 10.88 11.34 50.32
C PHE A 103 10.53 12.01 49.01
N THR A 104 10.25 13.31 49.01
CA THR A 104 9.97 14.07 47.79
C THR A 104 11.18 14.08 46.86
N THR A 105 12.39 14.26 47.40
CA THR A 105 13.63 14.24 46.61
C THR A 105 13.87 12.86 45.98
N ASN A 106 13.73 11.78 46.75
CA ASN A 106 13.90 10.42 46.26
C ASN A 106 12.82 10.04 45.21
N SER A 107 11.57 10.44 45.45
CA SER A 107 10.47 10.25 44.49
C SER A 107 10.74 11.00 43.20
N ASN A 108 11.16 12.26 43.26
CA ASN A 108 11.52 13.05 42.08
C ASN A 108 12.70 12.44 41.31
N HIS A 109 13.71 11.90 41.99
CA HIS A 109 14.81 11.19 41.32
C HIS A 109 14.34 9.95 40.58
N THR A 110 13.44 9.17 41.21
CA THR A 110 12.86 7.97 40.61
C THR A 110 12.02 8.32 39.37
N GLU A 111 11.15 9.33 39.47
CA GLU A 111 10.33 9.76 38.32
C GLU A 111 11.18 10.36 37.21
N ARG A 112 12.23 11.13 37.52
CA ARG A 112 13.17 11.62 36.50
C ARG A 112 13.89 10.47 35.77
N ALA A 113 14.30 9.43 36.49
CA ALA A 113 14.90 8.24 35.88
C ALA A 113 13.90 7.52 34.98
N ARG A 114 12.64 7.37 35.43
CA ARG A 114 11.55 6.82 34.62
C ARG A 114 11.32 7.62 33.34
N TYR A 115 11.21 8.95 33.44
CA TYR A 115 11.02 9.82 32.28
C TYR A 115 12.21 9.78 31.31
N ALA A 116 13.44 9.62 31.81
CA ALA A 116 14.60 9.45 30.94
C ALA A 116 14.49 8.17 30.11
N ILE A 117 14.12 7.05 30.74
CA ILE A 117 13.90 5.77 30.04
C ILE A 117 12.77 5.89 29.01
N GLU A 118 11.66 6.52 29.39
CA GLU A 118 10.52 6.71 28.50
C GLU A 118 10.86 7.62 27.31
N LYS A 119 11.61 8.71 27.54
CA LYS A 119 12.13 9.59 26.50
C LYS A 119 13.00 8.83 25.50
N ASP A 120 13.91 7.99 25.98
CA ASP A 120 14.75 7.15 25.12
C ASP A 120 13.88 6.17 24.31
N GLY A 121 12.86 5.57 24.93
CA GLY A 121 11.89 4.71 24.24
C GLY A 121 11.08 5.44 23.16
N ILE A 122 10.65 6.67 23.43
CA ILE A 122 9.91 7.49 22.46
C ILE A 122 10.82 7.90 21.30
N THR A 123 12.05 8.34 21.57
CA THR A 123 12.99 8.73 20.52
C THR A 123 13.39 7.54 19.63
N ALA A 124 13.57 6.35 20.21
CA ALA A 124 13.78 5.12 19.45
C ALA A 124 12.59 4.79 18.54
N LYS A 125 11.35 4.90 19.03
CA LYS A 125 10.13 4.72 18.22
C LYS A 125 10.04 5.73 17.08
N GLN A 126 10.34 7.01 17.36
CA GLN A 126 10.35 8.06 16.33
C GLN A 126 11.37 7.75 15.23
N GLN A 127 12.57 7.30 15.62
CA GLN A 127 13.61 6.92 14.68
C GLN A 127 13.21 5.71 13.84
N HIS A 128 12.64 4.67 14.45
CA HIS A 128 12.09 3.50 13.73
C HIS A 128 11.01 3.90 12.72
N VAL A 129 10.11 4.83 13.08
CA VAL A 129 9.08 5.34 12.15
C VAL A 129 9.73 6.06 10.96
N ARG A 130 10.77 6.87 11.19
CA ARG A 130 11.49 7.54 10.09
C ARG A 130 12.15 6.55 9.14
N GLU A 131 12.82 5.53 9.70
CA GLU A 131 13.45 4.46 8.90
C GLU A 131 12.42 3.68 8.10
N THR A 132 11.28 3.33 8.72
CA THR A 132 10.17 2.64 8.03
C THR A 132 9.61 3.49 6.89
N ILE A 133 9.46 4.81 7.07
CA ILE A 133 9.00 5.72 6.03
C ILE A 133 9.98 5.74 4.85
N GLU A 134 11.29 5.75 5.13
CA GLU A 134 12.30 5.74 4.08
C GLU A 134 12.30 4.42 3.30
N ASP A 135 12.20 3.28 3.98
CA ASP A 135 12.04 1.97 3.34
C ASP A 135 10.78 1.91 2.47
N LEU A 136 9.67 2.48 2.94
CA LEU A 136 8.43 2.55 2.17
C LEU A 136 8.56 3.46 0.94
N ARG A 137 9.35 4.53 1.01
CA ARG A 137 9.64 5.39 -0.16
C ARG A 137 10.42 4.63 -1.22
N VAL A 138 11.44 3.86 -0.84
CA VAL A 138 12.20 3.02 -1.77
C VAL A 138 11.28 2.00 -2.45
N LYS A 139 10.47 1.26 -1.67
CA LYS A 139 9.51 0.29 -2.20
C LYS A 139 8.48 0.93 -3.15
N LEU A 140 8.07 2.18 -2.87
CA LEU A 140 7.15 2.92 -3.70
C LEU A 140 7.79 3.26 -5.06
N VAL A 141 9.05 3.68 -5.08
CA VAL A 141 9.80 3.92 -6.32
C VAL A 141 9.88 2.64 -7.15
N ASP A 142 10.31 1.52 -6.57
CA ASP A 142 10.41 0.23 -7.24
C ASP A 142 9.05 -0.23 -7.82
N ALA A 143 7.97 -0.03 -7.05
CA ALA A 143 6.62 -0.35 -7.49
C ALA A 143 6.16 0.52 -8.66
N LYS A 144 6.53 1.81 -8.68
CA LYS A 144 6.23 2.73 -9.79
C LYS A 144 6.99 2.34 -11.05
N GLU A 145 8.26 1.96 -10.93
CA GLU A 145 9.06 1.49 -12.06
C GLU A 145 8.46 0.20 -12.64
N THR A 146 8.10 -0.75 -11.79
CA THR A 146 7.43 -1.99 -12.21
C THR A 146 6.10 -1.71 -12.91
N LEU A 147 5.32 -0.75 -12.40
CA LEU A 147 4.07 -0.33 -13.02
C LEU A 147 4.29 0.33 -14.38
N ALA A 148 5.34 1.14 -14.53
CA ALA A 148 5.70 1.72 -15.82
C ALA A 148 6.05 0.63 -16.84
N VAL A 149 6.85 -0.36 -16.46
CA VAL A 149 7.17 -1.52 -17.32
C VAL A 149 5.90 -2.28 -17.71
N ARG A 150 4.98 -2.55 -16.77
CA ARG A 150 3.72 -3.23 -17.08
C ARG A 150 2.85 -2.44 -18.07
N LYS A 151 2.77 -1.11 -17.92
CA LYS A 151 2.08 -0.27 -18.91
C LYS A 151 2.68 -0.39 -20.30
N THR A 152 4.02 -0.44 -20.42
CA THR A 152 4.64 -0.67 -21.73
C THR A 152 4.29 -2.03 -22.32
N TYR A 153 4.17 -3.07 -21.50
CA TYR A 153 3.71 -4.39 -21.96
C TYR A 153 2.24 -4.37 -22.37
N ASP A 154 1.39 -3.66 -21.63
CA ASP A 154 -0.01 -3.49 -21.98
C ASP A 154 -0.16 -2.74 -23.32
N GLU A 155 0.58 -1.67 -23.54
CA GLU A 155 0.62 -0.93 -24.82
C GLU A 155 1.11 -1.81 -25.98
N LEU A 156 2.15 -2.62 -25.77
CA LEU A 156 2.64 -3.56 -26.77
C LEU A 156 1.60 -4.65 -27.07
N THR A 157 0.93 -5.15 -26.04
CA THR A 157 -0.13 -6.15 -26.16
C THR A 157 -1.32 -5.58 -26.92
N GLU A 158 -1.74 -4.35 -26.62
CA GLU A 158 -2.79 -3.65 -27.36
C GLU A 158 -2.38 -3.48 -28.83
N LYS A 159 -1.16 -3.05 -29.14
CA LYS A 159 -0.67 -2.95 -30.53
C LYS A 159 -0.72 -4.30 -31.27
N ILE A 160 -0.32 -5.39 -30.61
CA ILE A 160 -0.33 -6.73 -31.22
C ILE A 160 -1.77 -7.21 -31.44
N THR A 161 -2.63 -7.08 -30.43
CA THR A 161 -3.99 -7.64 -30.43
C THR A 161 -5.02 -6.79 -31.16
N SER A 162 -4.87 -5.46 -31.18
CA SER A 162 -5.78 -4.54 -31.89
C SER A 162 -5.51 -4.50 -33.40
N SER A 163 -4.31 -4.87 -33.83
CA SER A 163 -3.98 -4.86 -35.25
C SER A 163 -4.67 -6.01 -35.97
N LYS A 164 -5.73 -5.68 -36.73
CA LYS A 164 -6.47 -6.64 -37.57
C LYS A 164 -5.59 -7.36 -38.60
N MET A 165 -4.40 -6.83 -38.88
CA MET A 165 -3.43 -7.39 -39.82
C MET A 165 -2.62 -8.55 -39.23
N LEU A 166 -2.47 -8.63 -37.90
CA LEU A 166 -1.76 -9.70 -37.23
C LEU A 166 -2.74 -10.82 -36.86
N LYS A 167 -2.66 -11.94 -37.59
CA LYS A 167 -3.39 -13.16 -37.24
C LYS A 167 -2.77 -13.84 -36.01
N PRO A 168 -3.54 -14.56 -35.18
CA PRO A 168 -3.01 -15.40 -34.11
C PRO A 168 -1.95 -16.39 -34.61
N ARG A 169 -0.96 -16.72 -33.77
CA ARG A 169 0.15 -17.61 -34.15
C ARG A 169 -0.33 -19.00 -34.58
N ASP A 170 -1.35 -19.54 -33.91
CA ASP A 170 -1.88 -20.87 -34.23
C ASP A 170 -2.55 -20.90 -35.61
N GLU A 171 -3.28 -19.83 -35.97
CA GLU A 171 -3.88 -19.70 -37.31
C GLU A 171 -2.83 -19.50 -38.39
N GLN A 172 -1.79 -18.70 -38.12
CA GLN A 172 -0.67 -18.54 -39.05
C GLN A 172 0.04 -19.86 -39.30
N LYS A 173 0.27 -20.66 -38.25
CA LYS A 173 0.91 -21.97 -38.38
C LYS A 173 0.09 -22.91 -39.26
N GLN A 174 -1.24 -22.99 -39.05
CA GLN A 174 -2.12 -23.79 -39.91
C GLN A 174 -2.15 -23.26 -41.36
N ALA A 175 -2.08 -21.95 -41.56
CA ALA A 175 -2.02 -21.36 -42.90
C ALA A 175 -0.69 -21.70 -43.61
N HIS A 176 0.43 -21.69 -42.89
CA HIS A 176 1.72 -22.12 -43.41
C HIS A 176 1.71 -23.62 -43.76
N GLU A 177 1.19 -24.47 -42.88
CA GLU A 177 1.07 -25.92 -43.15
C GLU A 177 0.24 -26.19 -44.42
N ARG A 178 -0.88 -25.48 -44.61
CA ARG A 178 -1.69 -25.60 -45.84
C ARG A 178 -0.97 -25.12 -47.09
N LEU A 179 -0.22 -24.02 -47.01
CA LEU A 179 0.56 -23.52 -48.14
C LEU A 179 1.71 -24.47 -48.49
N ASP A 180 2.36 -25.08 -47.50
CA ASP A 180 3.40 -26.09 -47.72
C ASP A 180 2.83 -27.35 -48.39
N GLU A 181 1.61 -27.77 -48.02
CA GLU A 181 0.88 -28.85 -48.71
C GLU A 181 0.57 -28.49 -50.18
N GLU A 182 0.06 -27.28 -50.44
CA GLU A 182 -0.24 -26.80 -51.80
C GLU A 182 1.02 -26.69 -52.66
N ILE A 183 2.13 -26.20 -52.10
CA ILE A 183 3.44 -26.16 -52.79
C ILE A 183 3.88 -27.57 -53.14
N ALA A 184 3.81 -28.51 -52.21
CA ALA A 184 4.18 -29.90 -52.46
C ALA A 184 3.31 -30.57 -53.54
N ASP A 185 2.02 -30.22 -53.60
CA ASP A 185 1.10 -30.68 -54.64
C ASP A 185 1.46 -30.09 -56.01
N LEU A 186 1.69 -28.78 -56.10
CA LEU A 186 2.11 -28.10 -57.33
C LEU A 186 3.48 -28.60 -57.84
N GLU A 187 4.43 -28.85 -56.94
CA GLU A 187 5.72 -29.46 -57.31
C GLU A 187 5.53 -30.86 -57.91
N ARG A 188 4.61 -31.66 -57.37
CA ARG A 188 4.25 -32.97 -57.94
C ARG A 188 3.57 -32.83 -59.30
N GLU A 189 2.70 -31.84 -59.49
CA GLU A 189 2.08 -31.54 -60.78
C GLU A 189 3.12 -31.09 -61.82
N VAL A 190 4.06 -30.23 -61.45
CA VAL A 190 5.17 -29.81 -62.32
C VAL A 190 6.04 -31.01 -62.70
N GLN A 191 6.35 -31.89 -61.75
CA GLN A 191 7.11 -33.11 -62.05
C GLN A 191 6.32 -34.06 -62.96
N SER A 192 5.01 -34.21 -62.75
CA SER A 192 4.14 -34.99 -63.62
C SER A 192 4.10 -34.39 -65.04
N ALA A 193 3.91 -33.09 -65.17
CA ALA A 193 3.94 -32.38 -66.45
C ALA A 193 5.28 -32.57 -67.15
N LYS A 194 6.40 -32.44 -66.42
CA LYS A 194 7.74 -32.71 -66.95
C LYS A 194 7.87 -34.14 -67.48
N ASN A 195 7.44 -35.15 -66.72
CA ASN A 195 7.44 -36.54 -67.15
C ASN A 195 6.60 -36.73 -68.44
N THR A 196 5.40 -36.15 -68.51
CA THR A 196 4.56 -36.24 -69.73
C THR A 196 5.19 -35.56 -70.94
N TRP A 197 5.92 -34.45 -70.74
CA TRP A 197 6.66 -33.78 -71.80
C TRP A 197 7.83 -34.63 -72.29
N GLU A 198 8.55 -35.30 -71.39
CA GLU A 198 9.62 -36.24 -71.73
C GLU A 198 9.06 -37.45 -72.50
N GLU A 199 7.95 -38.03 -72.07
CA GLU A 199 7.27 -39.12 -72.78
C GLU A 199 6.82 -38.70 -74.18
N ARG A 200 6.18 -37.52 -74.31
CA ARG A 200 5.80 -36.98 -75.62
C ARG A 200 7.01 -36.74 -76.51
N ARG A 201 8.10 -36.20 -75.96
CA ARG A 201 9.34 -36.01 -76.72
C ARG A 201 9.90 -37.34 -77.25
N ILE A 202 9.83 -38.41 -76.45
CA ILE A 202 10.22 -39.76 -76.88
C ILE A 202 9.26 -40.28 -77.96
N GLN A 203 7.94 -40.10 -77.80
CA GLN A 203 6.94 -40.48 -78.81
C GLN A 203 7.14 -39.74 -80.13
N PHE A 204 7.34 -38.42 -80.09
CA PHE A 204 7.66 -37.62 -81.27
C PHE A 204 8.97 -38.08 -81.93
N GLY A 205 10.00 -38.41 -81.14
CA GLY A 205 11.24 -38.99 -81.66
C GLY A 205 11.01 -40.30 -82.42
N ARG A 206 10.17 -41.20 -81.89
CA ARG A 206 9.78 -42.45 -82.58
C ARG A 206 9.02 -42.18 -83.88
N ILE A 207 8.06 -41.25 -83.86
CA ILE A 207 7.32 -40.85 -85.07
C ILE A 207 8.27 -40.26 -86.13
N GLU A 208 9.23 -39.43 -85.73
CA GLU A 208 10.24 -38.88 -86.66
C GLU A 208 11.15 -39.97 -87.24
N GLU A 209 11.50 -40.99 -86.47
CA GLU A 209 12.24 -42.17 -86.95
C GLU A 209 11.43 -42.99 -87.94
N GLU A 210 10.18 -43.32 -87.62
CA GLU A 210 9.26 -44.04 -88.51
C GLU A 210 8.97 -43.23 -89.79
N ALA A 211 8.80 -41.90 -89.70
CA ALA A 211 8.61 -41.04 -90.87
C ALA A 211 9.87 -41.00 -91.76
N ARG A 212 11.07 -41.03 -91.17
CA ARG A 212 12.33 -41.12 -91.91
C ARG A 212 12.48 -42.48 -92.58
N GLU A 213 12.08 -43.56 -91.92
CA GLU A 213 12.02 -44.90 -92.49
C GLU A 213 11.00 -44.99 -93.62
N MET A 214 9.82 -44.40 -93.48
CA MET A 214 8.83 -44.29 -94.54
C MET A 214 9.34 -43.49 -95.73
N LEU A 215 10.02 -42.36 -95.51
CA LEU A 215 10.68 -41.61 -96.58
C LEU A 215 11.76 -42.44 -97.28
N ARG A 216 12.48 -43.29 -96.53
CA ARG A 216 13.44 -44.24 -97.10
C ARG A 216 12.73 -45.31 -97.93
N MET A 217 11.65 -45.90 -97.44
CA MET A 217 10.84 -46.86 -98.19
C MET A 217 10.25 -46.23 -99.46
N ILE A 218 9.70 -45.01 -99.39
CA ILE A 218 9.19 -44.28 -100.56
C ILE A 218 10.32 -44.00 -101.56
N LYS A 219 11.52 -43.67 -101.07
CA LYS A 219 12.68 -43.46 -101.95
C LYS A 219 13.15 -44.76 -102.58
N ASP A 220 13.19 -45.85 -101.82
CA ASP A 220 13.58 -47.18 -102.28
C ASP A 220 12.52 -47.72 -103.28
N GLU A 221 11.22 -47.54 -103.02
CA GLU A 221 10.11 -47.83 -103.95
C GLU A 221 10.15 -46.94 -105.20
N LYS A 222 10.46 -45.65 -105.08
CA LYS A 222 10.62 -44.75 -106.23
C LYS A 222 11.84 -45.14 -107.06
N GLU A 223 12.95 -45.52 -106.44
CA GLU A 223 14.14 -46.01 -107.13
C GLU A 223 13.86 -47.37 -107.78
N GLU A 224 13.05 -48.23 -107.17
CA GLU A 224 12.62 -49.50 -107.76
C GLU A 224 11.60 -49.30 -108.90
N ALA A 225 10.73 -48.29 -108.81
CA ALA A 225 9.86 -47.86 -109.91
C ALA A 225 10.66 -47.27 -111.08
N GLU A 226 11.66 -46.41 -110.84
CA GLU A 226 12.56 -45.91 -111.89
C GLU A 226 13.40 -47.05 -112.52
N ARG A 227 13.83 -48.04 -111.73
CA ARG A 227 14.58 -49.21 -112.23
C ARG A 227 13.68 -50.19 -113.01
N LYS A 228 12.37 -50.18 -112.78
CA LYS A 228 11.36 -51.00 -113.49
C LYS A 228 10.71 -50.28 -114.67
N GLU A 229 10.76 -48.95 -114.71
CA GLU A 229 10.29 -48.11 -115.83
C GLU A 229 11.41 -47.80 -116.85
N GLY A 230 12.69 -47.97 -116.49
CA GLY A 230 13.83 -47.79 -117.39
C GLY A 230 14.01 -48.82 -118.53
N MET A 231 13.07 -49.74 -118.74
CA MET A 231 13.14 -50.75 -119.81
C MET A 231 11.80 -51.00 -120.54
N MET A 232 11.03 -49.95 -120.82
CA MET A 232 10.18 -49.87 -122.02
C MET A 232 10.19 -48.44 -122.55
N LYS A 233 10.67 -48.29 -123.79
CA LYS A 233 10.58 -47.08 -124.61
C LYS A 233 9.47 -47.28 -125.66
N ASP A 234 8.70 -46.20 -125.83
CA ASP A 234 7.82 -45.78 -126.94
C ASP A 234 6.50 -46.50 -127.22
N GLY A 235 5.46 -45.69 -127.42
CA GLY A 235 4.30 -46.04 -128.24
C GLY A 235 3.02 -45.26 -127.93
N ASP A 236 2.97 -44.01 -128.41
CA ASP A 236 1.85 -43.21 -128.95
C ASP A 236 0.35 -43.45 -128.62
N GLU A 237 -0.34 -42.30 -128.72
CA GLU A 237 -1.71 -42.04 -129.19
C GLU A 237 -2.93 -42.14 -128.24
N ASP A 238 -3.41 -40.94 -127.88
CA ASP A 238 -4.77 -40.40 -128.07
C ASP A 238 -6.02 -41.21 -127.68
N GLY A 239 -6.91 -40.55 -126.93
CA GLY A 239 -8.31 -40.97 -126.80
C GLY A 239 -9.08 -40.33 -125.65
N GLU A 240 -9.51 -39.08 -125.85
CA GLU A 240 -10.72 -38.39 -125.36
C GLU A 240 -11.78 -39.21 -124.58
N GLY A 241 -12.40 -38.61 -123.55
CA GLY A 241 -13.61 -39.17 -122.94
C GLY A 241 -14.15 -38.47 -121.69
N GLU A 242 -14.95 -37.43 -121.91
CA GLU A 242 -15.80 -36.71 -120.94
C GLU A 242 -16.69 -37.59 -120.03
N GLY A 243 -17.10 -37.00 -118.90
CA GLY A 243 -18.45 -37.16 -118.34
C GLY A 243 -18.49 -37.84 -116.96
N SER A 244 -18.65 -37.12 -115.85
CA SER A 244 -19.86 -36.43 -115.37
C SER A 244 -20.58 -37.21 -114.26
N THR A 245 -20.50 -36.64 -113.04
CA THR A 245 -21.52 -36.68 -111.95
C THR A 245 -21.70 -38.03 -111.24
N SER A 246 -22.15 -38.15 -109.99
CA SER A 246 -23.05 -37.30 -109.20
C SER A 246 -23.11 -37.80 -107.75
N ARG A 247 -23.13 -36.86 -106.78
CA ARG A 247 -23.97 -36.77 -105.56
C ARG A 247 -23.98 -37.94 -104.54
N GLY A 248 -24.09 -37.69 -103.23
CA GLY A 248 -24.40 -36.48 -102.45
C GLY A 248 -24.37 -36.84 -100.95
N ASP A 249 -24.07 -35.87 -100.07
CA ASP A 249 -25.02 -35.22 -99.14
C ASP A 249 -24.98 -35.92 -97.75
N ALA A 250 -24.98 -35.30 -96.55
CA ALA A 250 -25.46 -33.99 -96.13
C ALA A 250 -24.80 -33.50 -94.82
N SER A 251 -25.06 -32.21 -94.57
CA SER A 251 -24.76 -31.29 -93.45
C SER A 251 -25.04 -31.71 -91.99
N HIS A 252 -24.29 -31.11 -91.03
CA HIS A 252 -24.80 -30.31 -89.88
C HIS A 252 -23.61 -29.72 -89.08
N VAL A 253 -23.36 -28.40 -89.06
CA VAL A 253 -23.89 -27.39 -88.11
C VAL A 253 -23.68 -27.77 -86.63
N GLY A 254 -22.85 -26.99 -85.91
CA GLY A 254 -22.93 -26.89 -84.45
C GLY A 254 -21.64 -26.62 -83.69
N THR A 255 -21.17 -25.37 -83.65
CA THR A 255 -20.51 -24.85 -82.43
C THR A 255 -21.55 -24.68 -81.32
N PRO A 256 -21.22 -25.03 -80.07
CA PRO A 256 -21.68 -24.24 -78.94
C PRO A 256 -20.52 -23.66 -78.13
N ARG A 257 -20.76 -22.43 -77.73
CA ARG A 257 -20.01 -21.53 -76.87
C ARG A 257 -19.98 -22.05 -75.43
N PRO A 258 -19.00 -21.64 -74.60
CA PRO A 258 -19.02 -21.89 -73.16
C PRO A 258 -20.02 -20.92 -72.50
N ASP A 259 -20.95 -21.42 -71.69
CA ASP A 259 -21.73 -20.62 -70.73
C ASP A 259 -22.39 -21.50 -69.66
N GLY A 260 -22.35 -21.02 -68.41
CA GLY A 260 -23.16 -21.46 -67.26
C GLY A 260 -22.56 -22.63 -66.48
N GLY A 261 -22.06 -22.47 -65.25
CA GLY A 261 -22.71 -21.78 -64.14
C GLY A 261 -23.65 -22.75 -63.42
N MET A 262 -23.13 -23.54 -62.49
CA MET A 262 -23.94 -24.35 -61.56
C MET A 262 -23.40 -24.21 -60.14
N THR A 263 -23.95 -23.23 -59.43
CA THR A 263 -24.25 -23.34 -58.00
C THR A 263 -25.42 -24.32 -57.81
N PRO A 264 -25.38 -25.27 -56.86
CA PRO A 264 -26.59 -25.82 -56.29
C PRO A 264 -26.98 -25.01 -55.06
N ILE A 265 -28.07 -24.25 -55.22
CA ILE A 265 -28.82 -23.66 -54.11
C ILE A 265 -29.57 -24.78 -53.38
N HIS A 266 -29.50 -24.67 -52.05
CA HIS A 266 -30.35 -25.24 -51.02
C HIS A 266 -31.83 -25.44 -51.42
N VAL A 267 -32.41 -26.61 -51.12
CA VAL A 267 -33.85 -26.74 -50.85
C VAL A 267 -34.03 -27.40 -49.49
N SER A 268 -34.80 -26.70 -48.67
CA SER A 268 -35.14 -26.97 -47.29
C SER A 268 -36.40 -27.83 -47.19
N GLN A 269 -36.39 -28.81 -46.28
CA GLN A 269 -37.53 -29.38 -45.56
C GLN A 269 -36.91 -30.25 -44.44
N GLY A 270 -37.15 -30.13 -43.14
CA GLY A 270 -38.11 -29.43 -42.30
C GLY A 270 -38.23 -30.32 -41.04
N GLY A 271 -38.08 -29.78 -39.83
CA GLY A 271 -38.32 -30.55 -38.59
C GLY A 271 -37.53 -30.12 -37.35
N GLU A 272 -38.08 -29.14 -36.63
CA GLU A 272 -38.14 -28.99 -35.16
C GLU A 272 -36.86 -28.92 -34.29
N GLY A 273 -36.79 -27.84 -33.48
CA GLY A 273 -36.04 -27.88 -32.21
C GLY A 273 -35.31 -26.61 -31.78
N SER A 274 -36.05 -25.50 -31.59
CA SER A 274 -35.91 -24.61 -30.42
C SER A 274 -34.51 -24.11 -29.98
N GLN A 275 -34.20 -22.83 -30.19
CA GLN A 275 -34.19 -21.76 -29.16
C GLN A 275 -33.33 -20.54 -29.55
N SER A 276 -33.82 -19.38 -29.11
CA SER A 276 -33.52 -18.02 -29.55
C SER A 276 -32.29 -17.39 -28.88
N LEU A 277 -31.51 -16.69 -29.69
CA LEU A 277 -30.78 -15.42 -29.47
C LEU A 277 -31.01 -14.66 -28.14
N LYS A 278 -29.91 -14.18 -27.53
CA LYS A 278 -29.59 -12.73 -27.32
C LYS A 278 -28.24 -12.52 -26.59
N VAL A 279 -27.52 -11.47 -26.98
CA VAL A 279 -26.30 -10.92 -26.34
C VAL A 279 -26.70 -9.64 -25.53
N PRO A 280 -25.78 -8.94 -24.82
CA PRO A 280 -25.55 -8.84 -23.35
C PRO A 280 -26.10 -7.48 -22.77
N PRO A 281 -25.89 -7.01 -21.50
CA PRO A 281 -24.55 -6.61 -20.97
C PRO A 281 -24.34 -6.48 -19.41
N HIS A 282 -23.07 -6.17 -19.05
CA HIS A 282 -22.56 -5.36 -17.90
C HIS A 282 -22.74 -5.75 -16.41
N ASP A 283 -21.65 -5.43 -15.68
CA ASP A 283 -21.55 -5.15 -14.22
C ASP A 283 -21.67 -6.37 -13.28
N ARG A 284 -20.98 -6.50 -12.15
CA ARG A 284 -19.88 -5.82 -11.45
C ARG A 284 -19.69 -6.65 -10.17
N LEU A 285 -18.47 -6.68 -9.60
CA LEU A 285 -18.12 -7.05 -8.22
C LEU A 285 -17.90 -8.54 -7.86
N LYS A 286 -16.74 -8.72 -7.18
CA LYS A 286 -16.29 -9.87 -6.38
C LYS A 286 -17.12 -9.98 -5.07
N PRO A 287 -17.04 -11.08 -4.28
CA PRO A 287 -15.87 -11.30 -3.41
C PRO A 287 -15.33 -12.75 -3.42
N LEU A 288 -14.04 -12.84 -3.15
CA LEU A 288 -13.25 -14.06 -3.03
C LEU A 288 -13.58 -14.85 -1.76
N SER A 289 -13.72 -16.16 -1.93
CA SER A 289 -13.80 -17.16 -0.88
C SER A 289 -12.55 -17.16 0.00
N ARG A 290 -12.79 -17.14 1.31
CA ARG A 290 -11.87 -17.46 2.39
C ARG A 290 -12.09 -18.93 2.71
N GLU A 291 -11.02 -19.74 2.73
CA GLU A 291 -10.73 -20.76 3.77
C GLU A 291 -9.75 -21.85 3.30
N ALA A 292 -8.96 -22.29 4.28
CA ALA A 292 -8.15 -23.50 4.35
C ALA A 292 -6.85 -23.58 3.53
N SER A 293 -5.73 -23.21 4.17
CA SER A 293 -4.48 -23.97 4.07
C SER A 293 -3.68 -23.84 5.38
N VAL A 294 -3.54 -24.97 6.05
CA VAL A 294 -2.76 -25.24 7.26
C VAL A 294 -1.36 -25.68 6.85
N ALA A 295 -0.32 -25.07 7.42
CA ALA A 295 0.99 -25.70 7.63
C ALA A 295 1.79 -24.98 8.73
N PRO A 296 2.72 -25.66 9.43
CA PRO A 296 3.06 -25.40 10.84
C PRO A 296 4.39 -24.66 11.10
N SER A 297 4.54 -24.23 12.36
CA SER A 297 5.49 -23.32 13.03
C SER A 297 7.00 -23.66 12.98
N PRO A 298 7.89 -22.76 13.49
CA PRO A 298 8.30 -22.95 14.90
C PRO A 298 8.65 -21.67 15.73
N ALA A 299 8.59 -21.88 17.05
CA ALA A 299 9.29 -21.20 18.16
C ALA A 299 8.86 -19.79 18.63
N ARG A 300 8.28 -19.75 19.84
CA ARG A 300 8.37 -18.60 20.76
C ARG A 300 9.01 -19.06 22.07
N SER A 301 10.14 -18.47 22.40
CA SER A 301 10.83 -18.57 23.68
C SER A 301 10.26 -17.55 24.69
N SER A 302 10.02 -18.03 25.91
CA SER A 302 10.18 -17.36 27.21
C SER A 302 9.71 -15.90 27.40
N GLY A 303 8.63 -15.74 28.17
CA GLY A 303 8.31 -14.55 28.96
C GLY A 303 7.36 -15.01 30.08
N HIS A 304 7.92 -15.35 31.24
CA HIS A 304 7.92 -14.55 32.47
C HIS A 304 6.52 -14.38 33.10
N GLU A 305 6.47 -14.85 34.34
CA GLU A 305 5.33 -15.01 35.24
C GLU A 305 4.73 -13.67 35.67
N ASP A 306 3.42 -13.49 35.45
CA ASP A 306 2.64 -12.44 36.09
C ASP A 306 2.20 -12.90 37.49
N THR A 307 2.56 -12.10 38.49
CA THR A 307 2.19 -12.25 39.91
C THR A 307 0.88 -11.49 40.16
N PRO A 308 -0.16 -12.11 40.77
CA PRO A 308 -1.38 -11.39 41.11
C PRO A 308 -1.21 -10.55 42.39
N MET A 309 -1.34 -9.23 42.26
CA MET A 309 -1.39 -8.29 43.39
C MET A 309 -2.74 -8.41 44.11
N ALA A 310 -2.68 -8.73 45.41
CA ALA A 310 -3.81 -8.75 46.32
C ALA A 310 -4.22 -7.33 46.74
N ASP A 311 -5.52 -7.06 46.71
CA ASP A 311 -6.19 -5.84 47.16
C ASP A 311 -6.55 -5.94 48.66
N PRO A 312 -6.09 -5.02 49.53
CA PRO A 312 -6.51 -4.99 50.92
C PRO A 312 -7.57 -3.90 51.16
N GLY A 313 -8.79 -4.32 51.48
CA GLY A 313 -9.65 -3.56 52.41
C GLY A 313 -10.93 -2.95 51.85
N ALA A 314 -11.90 -3.79 51.47
CA ALA A 314 -13.30 -3.40 51.47
C ALA A 314 -13.86 -3.47 52.90
N GLN A 315 -13.89 -2.34 53.60
CA GLN A 315 -14.66 -2.15 54.83
C GLN A 315 -15.88 -1.27 54.54
N THR A 316 -17.01 -1.83 54.95
CA THR A 316 -18.38 -1.33 54.99
C THR A 316 -18.54 0.02 55.67
N GLY A 317 -19.41 0.89 55.15
CA GLY A 317 -19.85 2.09 55.87
C GLY A 317 -20.75 3.01 55.05
N ASP A 318 -22.05 2.77 55.17
CA ASP A 318 -23.17 3.55 54.63
C ASP A 318 -23.45 4.77 55.53
N ALA A 319 -23.54 6.00 54.97
CA ALA A 319 -24.19 7.17 55.59
C ALA A 319 -24.32 8.39 54.64
N GLN A 320 -25.55 8.57 54.13
CA GLN A 320 -26.34 9.82 53.98
C GLN A 320 -25.71 11.22 53.75
N ALA A 321 -26.23 11.84 52.69
CA ALA A 321 -26.96 13.13 52.64
C ALA A 321 -26.23 14.48 52.45
N GLU A 322 -26.54 15.07 51.28
CA GLU A 322 -27.00 16.44 50.98
C GLU A 322 -26.08 17.67 51.16
N ASP A 323 -25.89 18.39 50.05
CA ASP A 323 -26.41 19.76 49.78
C ASP A 323 -25.38 20.68 49.08
N SER A 324 -25.77 21.25 47.92
CA SER A 324 -25.53 22.64 47.50
C SER A 324 -25.82 22.80 46.01
N ASP A 325 -27.07 23.12 45.70
CA ASP A 325 -27.50 23.84 44.49
C ASP A 325 -26.94 25.28 44.48
N GLY A 326 -26.75 25.84 43.29
CA GLY A 326 -26.48 27.26 43.06
C GLY A 326 -26.17 27.52 41.59
N ILE A 327 -27.18 27.73 40.73
CA ILE A 327 -27.66 29.03 40.21
C ILE A 327 -26.65 29.64 39.20
N ASP A 328 -26.96 30.25 38.05
CA ASP A 328 -28.13 30.53 37.22
C ASP A 328 -27.63 31.48 36.11
N GLU A 329 -28.48 31.76 35.14
CA GLU A 329 -28.51 32.93 34.25
C GLU A 329 -27.61 32.98 33.00
N GLY A 330 -28.30 33.00 31.84
CA GLY A 330 -27.93 33.91 30.75
C GLY A 330 -28.24 33.43 29.34
N GLU A 331 -29.52 33.35 28.97
CA GLU A 331 -30.02 33.20 27.59
C GLU A 331 -29.80 34.47 26.73
N ASP A 332 -29.80 34.24 25.41
CA ASP A 332 -30.19 35.11 24.29
C ASP A 332 -29.35 36.32 23.89
N LEU A 333 -28.82 36.28 22.64
CA LEU A 333 -29.41 37.05 21.53
C LEU A 333 -28.73 36.71 20.19
N GLU A 334 -29.57 36.19 19.29
CA GLU A 334 -29.42 36.07 17.85
C GLU A 334 -29.77 37.43 17.21
N GLU A 335 -28.88 38.03 16.39
CA GLU A 335 -29.27 38.93 15.30
C GLU A 335 -28.08 39.33 14.40
N GLY A 336 -28.28 39.25 13.08
CA GLY A 336 -27.72 40.22 12.13
C GLY A 336 -26.73 39.70 11.09
N GLU A 337 -27.28 39.24 9.95
CA GLU A 337 -26.58 39.18 8.66
C GLU A 337 -26.29 40.58 8.08
N GLU A 338 -25.50 40.56 6.99
CA GLU A 338 -25.43 41.52 5.87
C GLU A 338 -24.32 42.59 5.80
N ASP A 339 -23.51 42.38 4.75
CA ASP A 339 -22.96 43.30 3.75
C ASP A 339 -21.70 44.15 3.99
N GLY A 340 -20.80 44.05 3.01
CA GLY A 340 -20.05 45.21 2.54
C GLY A 340 -18.58 44.99 2.20
N GLU A 341 -18.35 44.51 0.99
CA GLU A 341 -17.16 44.66 0.13
C GLU A 341 -16.05 45.63 0.58
N ALA A 342 -14.78 45.16 0.60
CA ALA A 342 -13.62 45.90 0.08
C ALA A 342 -12.40 44.97 -0.08
N SER A 343 -12.14 44.56 -1.31
CA SER A 343 -10.80 44.32 -1.87
C SER A 343 -10.67 45.28 -3.07
N PRO A 344 -9.48 45.61 -3.61
CA PRO A 344 -8.18 44.98 -3.40
C PRO A 344 -7.04 45.99 -3.14
N ASP A 345 -5.90 45.54 -2.60
CA ASP A 345 -4.65 46.19 -2.96
C ASP A 345 -3.57 45.20 -3.38
N LYS A 346 -2.93 45.60 -4.48
CA LYS A 346 -2.23 44.75 -5.43
C LYS A 346 -0.82 44.41 -4.96
N MET A 347 -0.41 43.22 -5.37
CA MET A 347 0.96 42.73 -5.37
C MET A 347 1.88 43.64 -6.19
N ASP A 348 3.04 43.91 -5.62
CA ASP A 348 4.22 44.46 -6.25
C ASP A 348 5.08 43.27 -6.70
N GLU A 349 5.23 43.04 -8.02
CA GLU A 349 6.25 42.14 -8.56
C GLU A 349 6.48 42.41 -10.07
N SER A 350 7.70 42.90 -10.35
CA SER A 350 8.54 42.79 -11.57
C SER A 350 8.04 43.31 -12.93
#